data_AF-A0A954YMH7-F1
#
_entry.id   AF-A0A954YMH7-F1
#
_cell.length_a   1.000
_cell.length_b   1.000
_cell.length_c   1.000
_cell.angle_alpha   90.00
_cell.angle_beta   90.00
_cell.angle_gamma   90.00
#
_symmetry.space_group_name_H-M   'P 1'
#
loop_
_entity.id
_entity.type
_entity.pdbx_description
1 polymer ?
#
loop_
_entity_poly.entity_id
_entity_poly.type
_entity_poly.pdbx_seq_one_letter_code
_entity_poly.pdbx_strand_id
1 'polypeptide(L)'
;MLPLGGRWYYLPQQGKSQPPAQFDHTNADRLFYLAERLETPFADNMSAWLRPGFKDLAGSLVETDHWVANNVVVRFTDEHLVVHSQGLPNHPTATFPDRTRSLDGNPNYIQQHDNTWYIPLAPKEAADRRAMQNENNNDHALPMGPIGVAVNGVVFFNPFDHLLDEDAVWRLDRCCGHPAPNWLYHYHKYPVCVKSPWCDDGAAHSPLIGFAFDGFPVYGPYEAAGELAKSSLRHPLNEFNVHHDDQRGWHYHVTPGQFPHIIGGYWGVVETKNRRRGAGPPAAGPSRRPPPSSLRRPPR
;
A
#
# COMPACT_ATOMS: atom_id res chain seq x y z
N MET A 1 8.73 -22.29 17.92
CA MET A 1 7.84 -21.66 16.92
C MET A 1 7.71 -22.60 15.73
N LEU A 2 6.58 -22.56 15.02
CA LEU A 2 6.32 -23.41 13.85
C LEU A 2 6.51 -22.59 12.57
N PRO A 3 7.26 -23.08 11.56
CA PRO A 3 7.37 -22.38 10.28
C PRO A 3 6.06 -22.46 9.50
N LEU A 4 5.69 -21.36 8.84
CA LEU A 4 4.51 -21.27 7.97
C LEU A 4 4.88 -21.14 6.48
N GLY A 5 6.18 -21.05 6.17
CA GLY A 5 6.72 -20.83 4.84
C GLY A 5 7.38 -19.45 4.69
N GLY A 6 8.40 -19.37 3.83
CA GLY A 6 9.20 -18.17 3.67
C GLY A 6 9.83 -17.71 4.99
N ARG A 7 9.55 -16.48 5.38
CA ARG A 7 10.05 -15.84 6.60
C ARG A 7 9.02 -15.79 7.74
N TRP A 8 7.95 -16.58 7.64
CA TRP A 8 6.82 -16.56 8.56
C TRP A 8 6.84 -17.71 9.56
N TYR A 9 6.44 -17.38 10.79
CA TYR A 9 6.42 -18.32 11.90
C TYR A 9 5.20 -18.09 12.80
N TYR A 10 4.72 -19.18 13.40
CA TYR A 10 3.65 -19.16 14.39
C TYR A 10 4.18 -19.51 15.78
N LEU A 11 3.66 -18.82 16.81
CA LEU A 11 3.86 -19.16 18.22
C LEU A 11 2.63 -19.89 18.79
N PRO A 12 2.70 -21.22 18.98
CA PRO A 12 1.56 -22.00 19.46
C PRO A 12 1.08 -21.59 20.86
N GLN A 13 -0.22 -21.70 21.08
CA GLN A 13 -0.79 -21.72 22.44
C GLN A 13 -0.40 -23.02 23.15
N GLN A 14 -0.33 -23.00 24.48
CA GLN A 14 -0.08 -24.21 25.26
C GLN A 14 -1.07 -25.32 24.87
N GLY A 15 -0.55 -26.52 24.60
CA GLY A 15 -1.34 -27.68 24.20
C GLY A 15 -1.78 -27.71 22.72
N LYS A 16 -1.47 -26.68 21.91
CA LYS A 16 -1.70 -26.70 20.46
C LYS A 16 -0.40 -26.99 19.71
N SER A 17 -0.43 -27.95 18.79
CA SER A 17 0.72 -28.37 17.98
C SER A 17 0.63 -27.94 16.50
N GLN A 18 -0.51 -27.37 16.09
CA GLN A 18 -0.77 -26.97 14.70
C GLN A 18 -1.10 -25.48 14.62
N PRO A 19 -0.69 -24.78 13.53
CA PRO A 19 -1.16 -23.43 13.23
C PRO A 19 -2.69 -23.38 13.07
N PRO A 20 -3.35 -22.24 13.40
CA PRO A 20 -4.74 -22.04 13.05
C PRO A 20 -4.92 -21.95 11.53
N ALA A 21 -6.14 -22.18 11.03
CA ALA A 21 -6.46 -22.08 9.60
C ALA A 21 -6.31 -20.65 9.06
N GLN A 22 -6.47 -19.65 9.92
CA GLN A 22 -6.32 -18.22 9.61
C GLN A 22 -5.82 -17.45 10.83
N PHE A 23 -5.30 -16.26 10.56
CA PHE A 23 -4.98 -15.25 11.55
C PHE A 23 -5.86 -14.02 11.35
N ASP A 24 -6.38 -13.49 12.45
CA ASP A 24 -7.28 -12.34 12.52
C ASP A 24 -6.98 -11.51 13.78
N HIS A 25 -7.86 -10.56 14.12
CA HIS A 25 -7.69 -9.67 15.26
C HIS A 25 -7.55 -10.38 16.61
N THR A 26 -7.88 -11.66 16.73
CA THR A 26 -7.82 -12.42 17.99
C THR A 26 -6.50 -13.15 18.22
N ASN A 27 -5.68 -13.33 17.19
CA ASN A 27 -4.50 -14.21 17.25
C ASN A 27 -3.30 -13.74 16.40
N ALA A 28 -3.36 -12.57 15.77
CA ALA A 28 -2.28 -12.01 14.96
C ALA A 28 -1.02 -11.67 15.77
N ASP A 29 -1.14 -11.51 17.10
CA ASP A 29 -0.03 -11.38 18.05
C ASP A 29 0.89 -12.62 18.13
N ARG A 30 0.45 -13.73 17.52
CA ARG A 30 1.20 -14.99 17.44
C ARG A 30 1.75 -15.28 16.05
N LEU A 31 1.51 -14.38 15.09
CA LEU A 31 2.00 -14.47 13.73
C LEU A 31 3.24 -13.59 13.59
N PHE A 32 4.40 -14.23 13.41
CA PHE A 32 5.68 -13.55 13.34
C PHE A 32 6.26 -13.58 11.92
N TYR A 33 6.85 -12.46 11.53
CA TYR A 33 7.71 -12.30 10.36
C TYR A 33 9.15 -12.06 10.82
N LEU A 34 10.13 -12.71 10.19
CA LEU A 34 11.54 -12.50 10.48
C LEU A 34 12.10 -11.37 9.61
N ALA A 35 12.37 -10.20 10.19
CA ALA A 35 12.95 -9.01 9.55
C ALA A 35 14.17 -8.53 10.35
N GLU A 36 15.26 -9.31 10.36
CA GLU A 36 16.34 -9.33 11.39
C GLU A 36 15.85 -9.87 12.74
N ARG A 37 14.78 -9.28 13.29
CA ARG A 37 14.09 -9.75 14.49
C ARG A 37 12.71 -10.30 14.13
N LEU A 38 12.11 -11.01 15.07
CA LEU A 38 10.73 -11.45 14.95
C LEU A 38 9.79 -10.28 15.24
N GLU A 39 8.94 -9.95 14.28
CA GLU A 39 7.95 -8.88 14.36
C GLU A 39 6.56 -9.45 14.11
N THR A 40 5.52 -8.87 14.72
CA THR A 40 4.12 -9.26 14.51
C THR A 40 3.39 -8.21 13.66
N PRO A 41 3.74 -8.03 12.38
CA PRO A 41 3.34 -6.86 11.58
C PRO A 41 1.81 -6.63 11.51
N PHE A 42 1.04 -7.72 11.61
CA PHE A 42 -0.42 -7.69 11.56
C PHE A 42 -1.08 -7.42 12.92
N ALA A 43 -0.36 -7.55 14.04
CA ALA A 43 -0.90 -7.21 15.35
C ALA A 43 -1.37 -5.74 15.36
N ASP A 44 -2.55 -5.48 15.94
CA ASP A 44 -3.22 -4.17 15.98
C ASP A 44 -3.62 -3.55 14.62
N ASN A 45 -3.43 -4.30 13.53
CA ASN A 45 -3.79 -3.89 12.17
C ASN A 45 -4.99 -4.65 11.58
N MET A 46 -5.43 -5.73 12.22
CA MET A 46 -6.46 -6.64 11.66
C MET A 46 -7.88 -6.08 11.65
N SER A 47 -8.11 -4.98 12.38
CA SER A 47 -9.43 -4.43 12.60
C SER A 47 -9.47 -2.95 12.29
N ALA A 48 -10.67 -2.46 11.98
CA ALA A 48 -10.91 -1.06 11.62
C ALA A 48 -12.30 -0.63 12.08
N TRP A 49 -12.61 0.64 11.86
CA TRP A 49 -13.95 1.18 12.06
C TRP A 49 -14.53 1.56 10.71
N LEU A 50 -15.74 1.05 10.44
CA LEU A 50 -16.59 1.57 9.38
C LEU A 50 -17.32 2.78 9.95
N ARG A 51 -16.84 3.97 9.57
CA ARG A 51 -17.21 5.25 10.19
C ARG A 51 -18.39 5.93 9.50
N PRO A 52 -19.11 6.84 10.19
CA PRO A 52 -20.09 7.71 9.56
C PRO A 52 -19.53 8.42 8.33
N GLY A 53 -20.30 8.43 7.24
CA GLY A 53 -19.89 9.00 5.96
C GLY A 53 -19.07 8.06 5.07
N PHE A 54 -18.63 6.90 5.56
CA PHE A 54 -18.11 5.84 4.70
C PHE A 54 -19.27 5.08 4.04
N LYS A 55 -18.95 4.29 3.02
CA LYS A 55 -19.87 3.34 2.40
C LYS A 55 -19.59 1.92 2.89
N ASP A 56 -20.64 1.17 3.17
CA ASP A 56 -20.55 -0.27 3.43
C ASP A 56 -20.28 -1.08 2.15
N LEU A 57 -20.17 -2.40 2.27
CA LEU A 57 -19.93 -3.29 1.15
C LEU A 57 -21.03 -3.20 0.06
N ALA A 58 -22.27 -2.89 0.44
CA ALA A 58 -23.39 -2.70 -0.48
C ALA A 58 -23.39 -1.31 -1.14
N GLY A 59 -22.52 -0.39 -0.70
CA GLY A 59 -22.42 0.98 -1.20
C GLY A 59 -23.33 1.98 -0.49
N SER A 60 -24.01 1.56 0.59
CA SER A 60 -24.86 2.41 1.43
C SER A 60 -24.02 3.25 2.38
N LEU A 61 -24.45 4.48 2.63
CA LEU A 61 -23.77 5.34 3.60
C LEU A 61 -23.99 4.83 5.03
N VAL A 62 -22.93 4.89 5.81
CA VAL A 62 -22.90 4.53 7.21
C VAL A 62 -23.23 5.75 8.04
N GLU A 63 -24.12 5.62 9.02
CA GLU A 63 -24.57 6.72 9.88
C GLU A 63 -23.94 6.70 11.28
N THR A 64 -23.50 5.53 11.74
CA THR A 64 -22.89 5.32 13.06
C THR A 64 -21.62 4.48 12.95
N ASP A 65 -20.70 4.63 13.89
CA ASP A 65 -19.49 3.80 13.92
C ASP A 65 -19.83 2.31 14.08
N HIS A 66 -19.31 1.48 13.18
CA HIS A 66 -19.37 0.02 13.28
C HIS A 66 -17.96 -0.56 13.39
N TRP A 67 -17.73 -1.34 14.44
CA TRP A 67 -16.47 -2.06 14.59
C TRP A 67 -16.38 -3.19 13.59
N VAL A 68 -15.32 -3.18 12.78
CA VAL A 68 -15.00 -4.21 11.81
C VAL A 68 -13.84 -5.02 12.35
N ALA A 69 -14.18 -6.10 13.06
CA ALA A 69 -13.19 -6.94 13.73
C ALA A 69 -12.25 -7.64 12.75
N ASN A 70 -12.78 -8.07 11.59
CA ASN A 70 -12.04 -8.78 10.55
C ASN A 70 -11.89 -7.89 9.31
N ASN A 71 -11.28 -6.72 9.48
CA ASN A 71 -10.92 -5.86 8.37
C ASN A 71 -9.79 -6.49 7.55
N VAL A 72 -8.87 -7.19 8.22
CA VAL A 72 -7.83 -8.02 7.61
C VAL A 72 -7.88 -9.41 8.21
N VAL A 73 -7.83 -10.42 7.35
CA VAL A 73 -7.65 -11.83 7.73
C VAL A 73 -6.58 -12.40 6.84
N VAL A 74 -5.59 -13.07 7.42
CA VAL A 74 -4.53 -13.71 6.64
C VAL A 74 -4.53 -15.21 6.83
N ARG A 75 -4.21 -15.94 5.77
CA ARG A 75 -4.04 -17.40 5.80
C ARG A 75 -2.83 -17.80 4.97
N PHE A 76 -2.30 -18.98 5.27
CA PHE A 76 -1.15 -19.53 4.57
C PHE A 76 -1.59 -20.67 3.65
N THR A 77 -1.05 -20.67 2.43
CA THR A 77 -0.99 -21.84 1.56
C THR A 77 0.47 -22.27 1.45
N ASP A 78 0.76 -23.32 0.67
CA ASP A 78 2.13 -23.74 0.42
C ASP A 78 2.96 -22.68 -0.34
N GLU A 79 2.29 -21.76 -1.05
CA GLU A 79 2.93 -20.78 -1.94
C GLU A 79 2.74 -19.33 -1.49
N HIS A 80 1.66 -19.02 -0.76
CA HIS A 80 1.23 -17.64 -0.54
C HIS A 80 0.88 -17.37 0.92
N LEU A 81 1.23 -16.16 1.38
CA LEU A 81 0.43 -15.44 2.35
C LEU A 81 -0.78 -14.86 1.60
N VAL A 82 -1.98 -15.33 1.92
CA VAL A 82 -3.22 -14.83 1.34
C VAL A 82 -3.82 -13.80 2.30
N VAL A 83 -3.94 -12.57 1.85
CA VAL A 83 -4.45 -11.42 2.61
C VAL A 83 -5.86 -11.10 2.13
N HIS A 84 -6.86 -11.45 2.92
CA HIS A 84 -8.21 -10.92 2.77
C HIS A 84 -8.29 -9.56 3.45
N SER A 85 -8.83 -8.56 2.76
CA SER A 85 -8.92 -7.19 3.24
C SER A 85 -10.22 -6.55 2.84
N GLN A 86 -10.87 -5.89 3.80
CA GLN A 86 -12.02 -5.03 3.56
C GLN A 86 -11.63 -3.60 3.16
N GLY A 87 -10.33 -3.31 3.09
CA GLY A 87 -9.77 -2.07 2.54
C GLY A 87 -10.07 -0.82 3.37
N LEU A 88 -10.56 -0.96 4.61
CA LEU A 88 -10.83 0.17 5.48
C LEU A 88 -9.54 0.63 6.18
N PRO A 89 -9.25 1.94 6.22
CA PRO A 89 -8.14 2.46 7.02
C PRO A 89 -8.43 2.26 8.51
N ASN A 90 -7.43 1.75 9.25
CA ASN A 90 -7.48 1.57 10.70
C ASN A 90 -7.01 2.81 11.50
N HIS A 91 -6.89 3.95 10.82
CA HIS A 91 -6.46 5.23 11.38
C HIS A 91 -7.46 6.34 10.97
N PRO A 92 -7.42 7.52 11.62
CA PRO A 92 -8.20 8.68 11.16
C PRO A 92 -7.80 9.09 9.74
N THR A 93 -8.78 9.49 8.94
CA THR A 93 -8.58 10.04 7.58
C THR A 93 -9.02 11.49 7.53
N ALA A 94 -8.76 12.17 6.41
CA ALA A 94 -9.53 13.37 6.09
C ALA A 94 -11.02 13.03 5.89
N THR A 95 -11.87 14.06 5.89
CA THR A 95 -13.28 13.90 5.56
C THR A 95 -13.43 13.72 4.05
N PHE A 96 -13.96 12.56 3.65
CA PHE A 96 -14.26 12.24 2.27
C PHE A 96 -15.77 11.95 2.13
N PRO A 97 -16.46 12.50 1.11
CA PRO A 97 -15.94 13.30 0.03
C PRO A 97 -15.69 14.75 0.45
N ASP A 98 -14.60 15.31 -0.05
CA ASP A 98 -14.27 16.72 0.06
C ASP A 98 -14.63 17.42 -1.24
N ARG A 99 -15.84 17.98 -1.29
CA ARG A 99 -16.37 18.70 -2.46
C ARG A 99 -16.28 20.21 -2.32
N THR A 100 -15.82 20.72 -1.17
CA THR A 100 -15.75 22.16 -0.91
C THR A 100 -14.46 22.75 -1.46
N ARG A 101 -13.38 21.95 -1.49
CA ARG A 101 -12.13 22.31 -2.17
C ARG A 101 -12.23 22.03 -3.68
N SER A 102 -12.35 23.10 -4.47
CA SER A 102 -12.58 23.00 -5.92
C SER A 102 -11.36 22.56 -6.74
N LEU A 103 -10.13 22.75 -6.23
CA LEU A 103 -8.89 22.42 -6.94
C LEU A 103 -8.31 21.06 -6.52
N ASP A 104 -8.34 20.78 -5.21
CA ASP A 104 -7.62 19.68 -4.57
C ASP A 104 -8.52 18.82 -3.65
N GLY A 105 -9.84 19.05 -3.69
CA GLY A 105 -10.81 18.18 -3.04
C GLY A 105 -10.91 16.83 -3.74
N ASN A 106 -11.21 15.79 -2.96
CA ASN A 106 -11.51 14.46 -3.49
C ASN A 106 -13.02 14.20 -3.36
N PRO A 107 -13.76 14.09 -4.49
CA PRO A 107 -15.21 13.93 -4.46
C PRO A 107 -15.66 12.51 -4.09
N ASN A 108 -14.72 11.60 -3.85
CA ASN A 108 -14.98 10.19 -3.64
C ASN A 108 -15.20 9.86 -2.15
N TYR A 109 -16.07 8.88 -1.88
CA TYR A 109 -16.24 8.25 -0.57
C TYR A 109 -15.18 7.17 -0.32
N ILE A 110 -14.86 6.90 0.95
CA ILE A 110 -14.23 5.65 1.36
C ILE A 110 -15.31 4.58 1.46
N GLN A 111 -15.09 3.43 0.83
CA GLN A 111 -16.00 2.29 0.88
C GLN A 111 -15.30 1.04 1.40
N GLN A 112 -16.05 0.19 2.09
CA GLN A 112 -15.68 -1.19 2.43
C GLN A 112 -15.68 -2.07 1.17
N HIS A 113 -14.61 -2.83 0.96
CA HIS A 113 -14.47 -3.75 -0.17
C HIS A 113 -14.39 -5.21 0.30
N ASP A 114 -14.31 -6.13 -0.66
CA ASP A 114 -14.02 -7.54 -0.40
C ASP A 114 -12.87 -7.98 -1.31
N ASN A 115 -11.64 -7.70 -0.85
CA ASN A 115 -10.43 -7.90 -1.64
C ASN A 115 -9.65 -9.10 -1.11
N THR A 116 -9.05 -9.88 -2.01
CA THR A 116 -8.08 -10.92 -1.66
C THR A 116 -6.80 -10.71 -2.46
N TRP A 117 -5.68 -10.67 -1.76
CA TRP A 117 -4.34 -10.50 -2.32
C TRP A 117 -3.48 -11.71 -1.99
N TYR A 118 -2.57 -12.07 -2.89
CA TYR A 118 -1.71 -13.23 -2.81
C TYR A 118 -0.26 -12.75 -2.78
N ILE A 119 0.44 -12.94 -1.67
CA ILE A 119 1.84 -12.53 -1.52
C ILE A 119 2.70 -13.80 -1.54
N PRO A 120 3.58 -13.98 -2.54
CA PRO A 120 4.47 -15.13 -2.60
C PRO A 120 5.30 -15.29 -1.32
N LEU A 121 5.35 -16.50 -0.77
CA LEU A 121 6.19 -16.81 0.42
C LEU A 121 7.68 -16.89 0.06
N ALA A 122 7.99 -17.14 -1.20
CA ALA A 122 9.35 -17.19 -1.76
C ALA A 122 9.41 -16.30 -3.01
N PRO A 123 9.48 -14.96 -2.85
CA PRO A 123 9.58 -14.05 -3.98
C PRO A 123 10.85 -14.33 -4.79
N LYS A 124 10.73 -14.16 -6.12
CA LYS A 124 11.83 -14.38 -7.06
C LYS A 124 12.11 -13.10 -7.81
N GLU A 125 13.39 -12.83 -7.99
CA GLU A 125 13.90 -11.79 -8.88
C GLU A 125 13.35 -11.96 -10.31
N ALA A 126 12.86 -10.87 -10.91
CA ALA A 126 12.47 -10.85 -12.32
C ALA A 126 13.69 -10.53 -13.20
N ALA A 127 13.76 -11.14 -14.39
CA ALA A 127 14.83 -10.86 -15.35
C ALA A 127 14.57 -9.59 -16.18
N ASP A 128 13.29 -9.25 -16.37
CA ASP A 128 12.79 -8.18 -17.25
C ASP A 128 12.23 -6.98 -16.47
N ARG A 129 12.90 -6.61 -15.37
CA ARG A 129 12.50 -5.50 -14.50
C ARG A 129 12.51 -4.18 -15.23
N ARG A 130 11.55 -3.32 -14.90
CA ARG A 130 11.44 -1.96 -15.41
C ARG A 130 11.26 -1.02 -14.25
N ALA A 131 12.22 -0.13 -14.06
CA ALA A 131 12.10 0.97 -13.13
C ALA A 131 11.56 2.20 -13.85
N MET A 132 10.85 3.01 -13.09
CA MET A 132 10.41 4.32 -13.49
C MET A 132 11.61 5.21 -13.79
N GLN A 133 11.63 5.83 -14.98
CA GLN A 133 12.74 6.68 -15.43
C GLN A 133 12.56 8.18 -15.09
N ASN A 134 11.45 8.54 -14.44
CA ASN A 134 10.98 9.87 -13.97
C ASN A 134 9.94 10.59 -14.85
N GLU A 135 9.18 11.43 -14.14
CA GLU A 135 8.11 12.38 -14.52
C GLU A 135 6.82 11.84 -15.15
N ASN A 136 6.69 10.54 -15.41
CA ASN A 136 5.41 9.93 -15.76
C ASN A 136 5.44 8.39 -15.69
N ASN A 137 4.27 7.77 -15.86
CA ASN A 137 4.11 6.31 -15.90
C ASN A 137 4.13 5.73 -17.35
N ASN A 138 4.80 6.39 -18.31
CA ASN A 138 4.78 5.97 -19.72
C ASN A 138 5.61 4.70 -20.00
N ASP A 139 6.59 4.40 -19.15
CA ASP A 139 7.35 3.14 -19.22
C ASP A 139 6.57 1.94 -18.67
N HIS A 140 5.40 2.18 -18.08
CA HIS A 140 4.52 1.19 -17.47
C HIS A 140 5.25 0.28 -16.47
N ALA A 141 6.23 0.85 -15.73
CA ALA A 141 6.95 0.15 -14.67
C ALA A 141 5.99 -0.36 -13.57
N LEU A 142 4.89 0.35 -13.32
CA LEU A 142 3.81 -0.05 -12.41
C LEU A 142 2.42 0.17 -13.04
N PRO A 143 1.41 -0.66 -12.71
CA PRO A 143 0.03 -0.41 -13.12
C PRO A 143 -0.56 0.82 -12.40
N MET A 144 -1.57 1.49 -12.98
CA MET A 144 -2.30 2.62 -12.37
C MET A 144 -3.31 2.20 -11.27
N GLY A 145 -3.03 1.10 -10.59
CA GLY A 145 -3.90 0.51 -9.57
C GLY A 145 -3.08 -0.03 -8.41
N PRO A 146 -3.63 -0.97 -7.64
CA PRO A 146 -2.95 -1.60 -6.53
C PRO A 146 -1.61 -2.22 -6.98
N ILE A 147 -0.52 -1.88 -6.29
CA ILE A 147 0.84 -2.41 -6.51
C ILE A 147 1.37 -3.24 -5.34
N GLY A 148 0.66 -3.18 -4.21
CA GLY A 148 1.00 -3.86 -2.98
C GLY A 148 -0.09 -3.65 -1.95
N VAL A 149 0.09 -4.25 -0.78
CA VAL A 149 -0.84 -4.16 0.34
C VAL A 149 -0.09 -3.89 1.64
N ALA A 150 -0.56 -2.89 2.39
CA ALA A 150 -0.07 -2.58 3.72
C ALA A 150 -0.58 -3.61 4.74
N VAL A 151 0.08 -3.70 5.88
CA VAL A 151 -0.28 -4.65 6.96
C VAL A 151 -1.66 -4.39 7.56
N ASN A 152 -2.22 -3.19 7.39
CA ASN A 152 -3.59 -2.85 7.76
C ASN A 152 -4.64 -3.12 6.66
N GLY A 153 -4.23 -3.75 5.56
CA GLY A 153 -5.11 -4.15 4.46
C GLY A 153 -5.40 -3.06 3.43
N VAL A 154 -5.00 -1.81 3.66
CA VAL A 154 -5.08 -0.74 2.66
C VAL A 154 -4.01 -0.97 1.60
N VAL A 155 -4.33 -0.74 0.33
CA VAL A 155 -3.41 -1.00 -0.77
C VAL A 155 -2.49 0.18 -1.06
N PHE A 156 -1.26 -0.14 -1.51
CA PHE A 156 -0.36 0.83 -2.12
C PHE A 156 -0.73 1.00 -3.59
N PHE A 157 -0.70 2.23 -4.09
CA PHE A 157 -0.88 2.56 -5.49
C PHE A 157 0.42 3.10 -6.08
N ASN A 158 0.44 3.16 -7.41
CA ASN A 158 1.47 3.84 -8.20
C ASN A 158 1.73 5.27 -7.67
N PRO A 159 2.98 5.77 -7.64
CA PRO A 159 3.27 7.15 -7.21
C PRO A 159 2.53 8.24 -8.02
N PHE A 160 2.09 7.94 -9.24
CA PHE A 160 1.32 8.87 -10.08
C PHE A 160 -0.20 8.67 -9.88
N ASP A 161 -0.93 9.79 -9.80
CA ASP A 161 -2.40 9.84 -9.92
C ASP A 161 -2.78 10.50 -11.25
N HIS A 162 -4.01 10.27 -11.73
CA HIS A 162 -4.72 11.02 -12.78
C HIS A 162 -3.87 11.60 -13.96
N LEU A 163 -4.08 11.07 -15.17
CA LEU A 163 -3.40 11.46 -16.44
C LEU A 163 -1.92 11.07 -16.57
N LEU A 164 -1.41 10.15 -15.74
CA LEU A 164 -0.06 9.54 -15.87
C LEU A 164 1.14 10.48 -15.64
N ASP A 165 0.92 11.78 -15.43
CA ASP A 165 1.97 12.80 -15.50
C ASP A 165 2.11 13.65 -14.20
N GLU A 166 1.26 13.46 -13.18
CA GLU A 166 1.35 14.21 -11.91
C GLU A 166 1.64 13.28 -10.72
N ASP A 167 2.71 13.57 -9.97
CA ASP A 167 2.98 12.98 -8.65
C ASP A 167 1.74 13.23 -7.77
N ALA A 168 1.21 12.17 -7.14
CA ALA A 168 -0.01 12.21 -6.35
C ALA A 168 0.21 13.02 -5.06
N VAL A 169 0.26 14.34 -5.14
CA VAL A 169 0.62 15.23 -4.02
C VAL A 169 -0.55 16.04 -3.50
N TRP A 170 -1.55 16.33 -4.34
CA TRP A 170 -2.55 17.36 -4.03
C TRP A 170 -3.81 16.85 -3.31
N ARG A 171 -4.20 15.58 -3.50
CA ARG A 171 -5.47 15.03 -2.97
C ARG A 171 -5.31 14.06 -1.79
N LEU A 172 -4.12 13.99 -1.22
CA LEU A 172 -3.80 13.07 -0.12
C LEU A 172 -4.24 13.65 1.23
N ASP A 173 -4.66 12.77 2.14
CA ASP A 173 -4.78 13.12 3.54
C ASP A 173 -3.41 13.06 4.27
N ARG A 174 -3.42 13.34 5.58
CA ARG A 174 -2.21 13.33 6.43
C ARG A 174 -1.50 11.97 6.47
N CYS A 175 -2.19 10.90 6.12
CA CYS A 175 -1.67 9.54 6.06
C CYS A 175 -1.22 9.16 4.65
N CYS A 176 -1.11 10.14 3.75
CA CYS A 176 -0.68 9.98 2.36
C CYS A 176 -1.62 9.09 1.51
N GLY A 177 -2.91 9.05 1.87
CA GLY A 177 -3.90 8.27 1.15
C GLY A 177 -5.18 9.03 0.80
N HIS A 178 -5.98 8.46 -0.11
CA HIS A 178 -7.28 8.96 -0.50
C HIS A 178 -8.13 7.89 -1.21
N PRO A 179 -9.45 8.08 -1.35
CA PRO A 179 -10.30 7.17 -2.12
C PRO A 179 -10.21 7.42 -3.64
N ALA A 180 -10.16 6.32 -4.40
CA ALA A 180 -10.27 6.31 -5.86
C ALA A 180 -11.73 6.49 -6.33
N PRO A 181 -11.98 6.70 -7.64
CA PRO A 181 -13.35 6.76 -8.19
C PRO A 181 -14.20 5.52 -7.97
N ASN A 182 -13.56 4.36 -7.73
CA ASN A 182 -14.22 3.12 -7.32
C ASN A 182 -14.34 2.98 -5.79
N TRP A 183 -14.14 4.08 -5.05
CA TRP A 183 -14.30 4.20 -3.60
C TRP A 183 -13.27 3.44 -2.76
N LEU A 184 -12.22 2.90 -3.39
CA LEU A 184 -11.13 2.21 -2.68
C LEU A 184 -10.15 3.22 -2.10
N TYR A 185 -10.01 3.25 -0.77
CA TYR A 185 -8.97 4.03 -0.11
C TYR A 185 -7.60 3.35 -0.30
N HIS A 186 -6.57 4.14 -0.62
CA HIS A 186 -5.24 3.66 -0.95
C HIS A 186 -4.17 4.71 -0.62
N TYR A 187 -2.91 4.26 -0.52
CA TYR A 187 -1.75 5.13 -0.28
C TYR A 187 -0.91 5.31 -1.54
N HIS A 188 -0.48 6.54 -1.80
CA HIS A 188 0.48 6.85 -2.87
C HIS A 188 1.91 7.06 -2.36
N LYS A 189 2.06 7.41 -1.07
CA LYS A 189 3.36 7.72 -0.44
C LYS A 189 3.47 6.99 0.90
N TYR A 190 4.57 7.21 1.62
CA TYR A 190 4.79 6.62 2.94
C TYR A 190 3.58 6.84 3.87
N PRO A 191 2.82 5.79 4.22
CA PRO A 191 1.67 5.96 5.08
C PRO A 191 2.11 5.98 6.54
N VAL A 192 2.49 7.17 7.02
CA VAL A 192 2.93 7.42 8.40
C VAL A 192 1.94 6.93 9.48
N CYS A 193 0.70 6.64 9.09
CA CYS A 193 -0.37 6.18 9.97
C CYS A 193 -0.54 4.65 10.00
N VAL A 194 0.14 3.90 9.15
CA VAL A 194 0.16 2.43 9.24
C VAL A 194 0.89 2.08 10.52
N LYS A 195 0.19 1.36 11.40
CA LYS A 195 0.80 0.90 12.64
C LYS A 195 1.77 -0.22 12.33
N SER A 196 2.85 -0.26 13.07
CA SER A 196 3.68 -1.44 13.18
C SER A 196 3.85 -1.78 14.67
N PRO A 197 4.29 -3.00 15.02
CA PRO A 197 4.61 -3.36 16.39
C PRO A 197 5.65 -2.45 17.06
N TRP A 198 6.44 -1.75 16.25
CA TRP A 198 7.50 -0.86 16.69
C TRP A 198 7.19 0.56 16.23
N CYS A 199 7.46 1.55 17.08
CA CYS A 199 7.43 2.94 16.64
C CYS A 199 8.57 3.15 15.63
N ASP A 200 8.27 3.75 14.48
CA ASP A 200 9.27 4.11 13.48
C ASP A 200 9.87 5.48 13.83
N ASP A 201 10.55 5.53 14.97
CA ASP A 201 11.15 6.72 15.57
C ASP A 201 12.56 7.02 15.04
N GLY A 202 13.02 6.23 14.07
CA GLY A 202 14.36 6.31 13.49
C GLY A 202 15.47 5.83 14.42
N ALA A 203 15.17 5.09 15.50
CA ALA A 203 16.19 4.52 16.39
C ALA A 203 16.83 3.22 15.84
N ALA A 204 16.26 2.60 14.81
CA ALA A 204 16.74 1.38 14.18
C ALA A 204 16.27 1.31 12.72
N HIS A 205 16.59 0.21 12.04
CA HIS A 205 15.96 -0.11 10.75
C HIS A 205 14.43 -0.09 10.91
N SER A 206 13.75 0.52 9.95
CA SER A 206 12.31 0.68 10.01
C SER A 206 11.58 -0.67 10.05
N PRO A 207 10.39 -0.71 10.67
CA PRO A 207 9.57 -1.91 10.71
C PRO A 207 8.89 -2.18 9.36
N LEU A 208 8.44 -3.43 9.18
CA LEU A 208 7.67 -3.84 8.02
C LEU A 208 6.31 -3.12 7.99
N ILE A 209 5.97 -2.49 6.85
CA ILE A 209 4.68 -1.80 6.67
C ILE A 209 3.78 -2.47 5.64
N GLY A 210 4.29 -3.39 4.83
CA GLY A 210 3.50 -4.12 3.83
C GLY A 210 4.33 -4.93 2.86
N PHE A 211 3.69 -5.37 1.78
CA PHE A 211 4.33 -6.16 0.72
C PHE A 211 3.94 -5.64 -0.65
N ALA A 212 4.91 -5.58 -1.56
CA ALA A 212 4.63 -5.40 -2.97
C ALA A 212 4.08 -6.71 -3.58
N PHE A 213 3.36 -6.62 -4.69
CA PHE A 213 2.75 -7.79 -5.33
C PHE A 213 3.73 -8.74 -6.04
N ASP A 214 5.01 -8.40 -6.09
CA ASP A 214 6.07 -9.35 -6.43
C ASP A 214 6.56 -10.18 -5.23
N GLY A 215 6.01 -9.93 -4.03
CA GLY A 215 6.24 -10.66 -2.80
C GLY A 215 7.34 -10.10 -1.90
N PHE A 216 8.07 -9.08 -2.34
CA PHE A 216 9.11 -8.48 -1.50
C PHE A 216 8.50 -7.52 -0.45
N PRO A 217 9.05 -7.51 0.78
CA PRO A 217 8.59 -6.66 1.86
C PRO A 217 8.88 -5.18 1.58
N VAL A 218 8.02 -4.31 2.10
CA VAL A 218 8.15 -2.85 2.08
C VAL A 218 8.28 -2.35 3.51
N TYR A 219 9.36 -1.61 3.78
CA TYR A 219 9.70 -1.06 5.09
C TYR A 219 9.51 0.47 5.12
N GLY A 220 9.49 1.01 6.34
CA GLY A 220 9.59 2.46 6.59
C GLY A 220 10.91 3.08 6.11
N PRO A 221 11.18 4.36 6.40
CA PRO A 221 12.19 5.12 5.68
C PRO A 221 13.61 5.00 6.22
N TYR A 222 13.82 4.36 7.36
CA TYR A 222 15.12 4.24 8.01
C TYR A 222 15.78 2.91 7.70
N GLU A 223 17.05 2.99 7.31
CA GLU A 223 17.97 1.86 7.15
C GLU A 223 18.62 1.50 8.49
N ALA A 224 18.95 2.51 9.28
CA ALA A 224 19.55 2.35 10.60
C ALA A 224 19.22 3.57 11.48
N ALA A 225 19.72 3.57 12.71
CA ALA A 225 19.53 4.66 13.67
C ALA A 225 19.94 6.02 13.06
N GLY A 226 18.95 6.90 12.85
CA GLY A 226 19.13 8.24 12.27
C GLY A 226 19.49 8.27 10.78
N GLU A 227 19.50 7.13 10.09
CA GLU A 227 19.91 7.03 8.68
C GLU A 227 18.72 6.66 7.81
N LEU A 228 18.28 7.60 6.97
CA LEU A 228 17.26 7.35 5.96
C LEU A 228 17.85 6.46 4.85
N ALA A 229 17.12 5.42 4.45
CA ALA A 229 17.51 4.49 3.40
C ALA A 229 17.82 5.20 2.07
N LYS A 230 17.06 6.26 1.74
CA LYS A 230 17.28 7.05 0.51
C LYS A 230 18.64 7.75 0.46
N SER A 231 19.21 8.09 1.60
CA SER A 231 20.52 8.76 1.73
C SER A 231 21.63 7.83 2.21
N SER A 232 21.34 6.54 2.40
CA SER A 232 22.32 5.57 2.89
C SER A 232 23.43 5.37 1.86
N LEU A 233 24.67 5.59 2.28
CA LEU A 233 25.85 5.31 1.47
C LEU A 233 26.34 3.86 1.63
N ARG A 234 25.92 3.19 2.71
CA ARG A 234 26.32 1.80 3.01
C ARG A 234 25.44 0.79 2.31
N HIS A 235 24.14 1.08 2.25
CA HIS A 235 23.14 0.24 1.60
C HIS A 235 22.27 1.12 0.67
N PRO A 236 22.85 1.61 -0.45
CA PRO A 236 22.13 2.51 -1.33
C PRO A 236 20.94 1.80 -1.98
N LEU A 237 19.78 2.46 -1.97
CA LEU A 237 18.63 2.04 -2.77
C LEU A 237 18.93 2.25 -4.26
N ASN A 238 18.48 1.32 -5.09
CA ASN A 238 18.51 1.50 -6.55
C ASN A 238 17.26 2.27 -7.03
N GLU A 239 17.08 2.38 -8.35
CA GLU A 239 15.98 3.09 -8.99
C GLU A 239 14.57 2.52 -8.68
N PHE A 240 14.47 1.30 -8.17
CA PHE A 240 13.22 0.67 -7.74
C PHE A 240 12.84 1.01 -6.28
N ASN A 241 13.67 1.75 -5.55
CA ASN A 241 13.63 1.89 -4.09
C ASN A 241 13.89 0.55 -3.35
N VAL A 242 14.69 -0.34 -3.93
CA VAL A 242 15.04 -1.65 -3.34
C VAL A 242 16.54 -1.76 -3.11
N HIS A 243 16.95 -2.53 -2.11
CA HIS A 243 18.30 -3.07 -1.99
C HIS A 243 18.27 -4.47 -1.35
N HIS A 244 19.44 -5.03 -1.07
CA HIS A 244 19.59 -6.32 -0.41
C HIS A 244 20.52 -6.22 0.81
N ASP A 245 20.12 -6.86 1.91
CA ASP A 245 21.01 -7.17 3.05
C ASP A 245 20.90 -8.66 3.43
N ASP A 246 21.91 -9.20 4.10
CA ASP A 246 21.98 -10.64 4.43
C ASP A 246 20.94 -11.10 5.46
N GLN A 247 20.44 -10.20 6.30
CA GLN A 247 19.43 -10.50 7.31
C GLN A 247 18.04 -10.55 6.70
N ARG A 248 17.66 -9.60 5.83
CA ARG A 248 16.30 -9.41 5.29
C ARG A 248 16.14 -9.94 3.86
N GLY A 249 17.22 -10.04 3.10
CA GLY A 249 17.19 -10.28 1.66
C GLY A 249 16.81 -9.02 0.89
N TRP A 250 16.28 -9.17 -0.32
CA TRP A 250 15.75 -8.05 -1.10
C TRP A 250 14.52 -7.42 -0.43
N HIS A 251 14.53 -6.11 -0.27
CA HIS A 251 13.41 -5.39 0.33
C HIS A 251 13.39 -3.92 -0.09
N TYR A 252 12.18 -3.35 -0.08
CA TYR A 252 11.95 -1.96 -0.44
C TYR A 252 11.93 -1.08 0.80
N HIS A 253 12.31 0.19 0.60
CA HIS A 253 12.07 1.26 1.56
C HIS A 253 11.20 2.34 0.93
N VAL A 254 10.22 2.81 1.69
CA VAL A 254 9.55 4.07 1.38
C VAL A 254 10.51 5.25 1.52
N THR A 255 10.31 6.29 0.71
CA THR A 255 11.19 7.45 0.64
C THR A 255 10.37 8.74 0.80
N PRO A 256 10.13 9.19 2.04
CA PRO A 256 9.26 10.33 2.31
C PRO A 256 9.76 11.60 1.61
N GLY A 257 8.85 12.26 0.89
CA GLY A 257 9.15 13.49 0.14
C GLY A 257 10.06 13.30 -1.07
N GLN A 258 10.39 12.06 -1.45
CA GLN A 258 11.30 11.78 -2.55
C GLN A 258 10.76 10.66 -3.44
N PHE A 259 10.77 10.87 -4.75
CA PHE A 259 10.39 9.86 -5.74
C PHE A 259 11.28 8.59 -5.62
N PRO A 260 10.74 7.37 -5.82
CA PRO A 260 9.35 6.98 -6.16
C PRO A 260 8.38 6.81 -4.98
N HIS A 261 8.69 7.38 -3.81
CA HIS A 261 7.89 7.37 -2.56
C HIS A 261 7.68 5.99 -1.90
N ILE A 262 7.23 4.98 -2.64
CA ILE A 262 7.05 3.60 -2.15
C ILE A 262 7.96 2.66 -2.94
N ILE A 263 7.59 2.31 -4.18
CA ILE A 263 8.42 1.50 -5.10
C ILE A 263 8.44 2.15 -6.49
N GLY A 264 9.56 2.03 -7.18
CA GLY A 264 9.74 2.57 -8.55
C GLY A 264 9.44 1.57 -9.67
N GLY A 265 8.97 0.37 -9.32
CA GLY A 265 8.82 -0.76 -10.22
C GLY A 265 8.88 -2.05 -9.42
N TYR A 266 8.57 -3.17 -10.05
CA TYR A 266 8.75 -4.48 -9.42
C TYR A 266 10.17 -5.02 -9.66
N TRP A 267 10.84 -5.36 -8.57
CA TRP A 267 12.11 -6.09 -8.54
C TRP A 267 11.89 -7.58 -8.79
N GLY A 268 10.76 -8.12 -8.33
CA GLY A 268 10.42 -9.53 -8.46
C GLY A 268 9.39 -9.86 -9.53
N VAL A 269 9.12 -11.15 -9.66
CA VAL A 269 8.05 -11.68 -10.50
C VAL A 269 6.70 -11.37 -9.85
N VAL A 270 5.91 -10.53 -10.52
CA VAL A 270 4.58 -10.11 -10.04
C VAL A 270 3.61 -11.29 -9.98
N GLU A 271 2.92 -11.44 -8.85
CA GLU A 271 1.87 -12.44 -8.67
C GLU A 271 0.66 -12.11 -9.56
N THR A 272 0.37 -13.02 -10.49
CA THR A 272 -0.65 -12.81 -11.52
C THR A 272 -2.07 -12.83 -10.96
N LYS A 273 -2.32 -13.49 -9.82
CA LYS A 273 -3.60 -13.46 -9.11
C LYS A 273 -3.97 -12.06 -8.60
N ASN A 274 -2.98 -11.18 -8.38
CA ASN A 274 -3.22 -9.80 -7.94
C ASN A 274 -3.52 -8.85 -9.11
N ARG A 275 -3.27 -9.27 -10.36
CA ARG A 275 -3.57 -8.46 -11.54
C ARG A 275 -5.08 -8.49 -11.78
N ARG A 276 -5.76 -7.38 -11.48
CA ARG A 276 -7.17 -7.23 -11.86
C ARG A 276 -7.29 -7.18 -13.38
N ARG A 277 -7.97 -8.15 -13.99
CA ARG A 277 -8.40 -8.05 -15.39
C ARG A 277 -9.38 -6.87 -15.51
N GLY A 278 -9.03 -5.83 -16.27
CA GLY A 278 -10.04 -4.96 -16.87
C GLY A 278 -10.24 -3.54 -16.33
N ALA A 279 -9.36 -2.96 -15.52
CA ALA A 279 -9.38 -1.51 -15.27
C ALA A 279 -8.44 -0.80 -16.26
N GLY A 280 -8.82 -0.77 -17.54
CA GLY A 280 -8.28 0.25 -18.44
C GLY A 280 -8.73 1.63 -17.95
N PRO A 281 -7.98 2.70 -18.27
CA PRO A 281 -8.43 4.05 -17.93
C PRO A 281 -9.85 4.27 -18.47
N PRO A 282 -10.76 4.92 -17.72
CA PRO A 282 -12.06 5.27 -18.26
C PRO A 282 -11.82 6.08 -19.54
N ALA A 283 -12.48 5.66 -20.63
CA ALA A 283 -12.42 6.37 -21.89
C ALA A 283 -12.69 7.85 -21.63
N ALA A 284 -11.77 8.72 -22.04
CA ALA A 284 -11.94 10.16 -21.94
C ALA A 284 -13.30 10.52 -22.57
N GLY A 285 -14.22 11.03 -21.76
CA GLY A 285 -15.46 11.60 -22.25
C GLY A 285 -15.15 12.66 -23.31
N PRO A 286 -16.04 12.88 -24.30
CA PRO A 286 -15.74 13.70 -25.45
C PRO A 286 -15.29 15.11 -25.01
N SER A 287 -14.07 15.48 -25.41
CA SER A 287 -13.48 16.78 -25.13
C SER A 287 -14.40 17.88 -25.68
N ARG A 288 -15.09 18.60 -24.81
CA ARG A 288 -15.65 19.91 -25.17
C ARG A 288 -14.48 20.87 -25.30
N ARG A 289 -13.98 21.04 -26.53
CA ARG A 289 -13.08 22.15 -26.87
C ARG A 289 -13.76 23.46 -26.44
N PRO A 290 -13.07 24.36 -25.72
CA PRO A 290 -13.56 25.72 -25.56
C PRO A 290 -13.53 26.43 -26.93
N PRO A 291 -14.48 27.34 -27.22
CA PRO A 291 -14.45 28.11 -28.45
C PRO A 291 -13.21 29.02 -28.48
N PRO A 292 -12.63 29.28 -29.67
CA PRO A 292 -11.43 30.10 -29.78
C PRO A 292 -11.76 31.55 -29.37
N SER A 293 -10.99 32.08 -28.42
CA SER A 293 -11.03 33.48 -28.01
C SER A 293 -10.49 34.38 -29.12
N SER A 294 -11.35 35.21 -29.71
CA SER A 294 -10.98 36.25 -30.66
C SER A 294 -10.45 37.49 -29.92
N LEU A 295 -9.20 37.46 -29.47
CA LEU A 295 -8.50 38.67 -29.06
C LEU A 295 -7.99 39.41 -30.32
N ARG A 296 -8.81 40.32 -30.83
CA ARG A 296 -8.35 41.40 -31.72
C ARG A 296 -7.49 42.36 -30.91
N ARG A 297 -6.21 42.49 -31.26
CA ARG A 297 -5.38 43.64 -30.87
C ARG A 297 -5.92 44.91 -31.54
N PRO A 298 -5.97 46.07 -30.86
CA PRO A 298 -6.18 47.35 -31.53
C PRO A 298 -4.87 47.81 -32.18
N PRO A 299 -4.92 48.50 -33.34
CA PRO A 299 -3.74 49.07 -33.98
C PRO A 299 -3.27 50.36 -33.28
N ARG A 300 -2.03 50.74 -33.61
CA ARG A 300 -1.23 51.86 -33.09
C ARG A 300 -1.94 53.20 -33.06
#